data_AF-A0A6H5KJA5-F1
#
_entry.id   AF-A0A6H5KJA5-F1
#
_cell.length_a   1.000
_cell.length_b   1.000
_cell.length_c   1.000
_cell.angle_alpha   90.00
_cell.angle_beta   90.00
_cell.angle_gamma   90.00
#
_symmetry.space_group_name_H-M   'P 1'
#
loop_
_entity.id
_entity.type
_entity.pdbx_description
1 polymer ?
#
loop_
_entity_poly.entity_id
_entity_poly.type
_entity_poly.pdbx_seq_one_letter_code
_entity_poly.pdbx_strand_id
1 'polypeptide(L)'
;MTQVLNYHDAVVYDTDVALFGEGEWLNDNCINWFFRVLEHEVFPGKTDLLFMDPAVVSCMMNQCDDLEEYEDLGRGLELATRSMVFVPVNNAAGPFSRGSHWSLLVCEKEVAGGDERRSHWRFRHFDSSEGSNRTPAELTAAKFVQMLGEKSVGEGKPSRVEHVRDAPQQRNAFDCGMYTILLAERLASKAAAAAAAANQQSSTTPTPPVAASAVTGVPRGNMTPRHDNEAAPAGKGGEEGTGGDAGSGGGLCSVGGVGRDKNSVVVKENGSGEGSRAVEPMAMSPKFVSSARTLARERLYRCIENQGRC
;
A
#
# COMPACT_ATOMS: atom_id res chain seq x y z
N MET A 1 16.28 27.14 -11.07
CA MET A 1 15.91 25.78 -10.67
C MET A 1 16.96 24.87 -11.26
N THR A 2 17.71 24.21 -10.40
CA THR A 2 18.84 23.35 -10.76
C THR A 2 18.58 21.99 -10.14
N GLN A 3 18.65 20.91 -10.92
CA GLN A 3 18.58 19.57 -10.35
C GLN A 3 19.82 19.36 -9.48
N VAL A 4 19.60 19.09 -8.19
CA VAL A 4 20.69 18.89 -7.22
C VAL A 4 20.92 17.41 -6.95
N LEU A 5 19.90 16.59 -7.17
CA LEU A 5 19.96 15.16 -6.90
C LEU A 5 18.99 14.38 -7.80
N ASN A 6 19.44 13.21 -8.24
CA ASN A 6 18.58 12.15 -8.75
C ASN A 6 18.92 10.88 -7.96
N TYR A 7 17.99 10.44 -7.10
CA TYR A 7 18.18 9.34 -6.17
C TYR A 7 17.01 8.36 -6.28
N HIS A 8 17.29 7.17 -6.83
CA HIS A 8 16.25 6.22 -7.23
C HIS A 8 15.22 6.88 -8.16
N ASP A 9 13.95 6.95 -7.78
CA ASP A 9 12.89 7.64 -8.53
C ASP A 9 12.63 9.06 -8.02
N ALA A 10 13.37 9.54 -7.02
CA ALA A 10 13.25 10.88 -6.49
C ALA A 10 14.22 11.85 -7.18
N VAL A 11 13.66 12.78 -7.96
CA VAL A 11 14.40 13.90 -8.55
C VAL A 11 14.18 15.13 -7.69
N VAL A 12 15.27 15.70 -7.16
CA VAL A 12 15.22 16.84 -6.24
C VAL A 12 15.96 18.03 -6.85
N TYR A 13 15.34 19.19 -6.78
CA TYR A 13 15.89 20.47 -7.22
C TYR A 13 16.32 21.34 -6.03
N ASP A 14 17.17 22.33 -6.30
CA ASP A 14 17.59 23.33 -5.32
C ASP A 14 16.39 24.00 -4.61
N THR A 15 15.31 24.25 -5.34
CA THR A 15 14.05 24.79 -4.81
C THR A 15 13.34 23.83 -3.87
N ASP A 16 13.45 22.51 -4.07
CA ASP A 16 12.85 21.52 -3.17
C ASP A 16 13.63 21.44 -1.86
N VAL A 17 14.98 21.47 -1.94
CA VAL A 17 15.84 21.50 -0.76
C VAL A 17 15.54 22.71 0.13
N ALA A 18 15.25 23.86 -0.47
CA ALA A 18 14.88 25.07 0.26
C ALA A 18 13.61 24.90 1.11
N LEU A 19 12.67 24.02 0.71
CA LEU A 19 11.42 23.79 1.44
C LEU A 19 11.60 23.10 2.81
N PHE A 20 12.78 22.51 3.06
CA PHE A 20 13.14 22.01 4.38
C PHE A 20 13.48 23.14 5.37
N GLY A 21 13.66 24.38 4.91
CA GLY A 21 13.84 25.57 5.75
C GLY A 21 12.63 25.93 6.61
N GLU A 22 12.82 26.75 7.65
CA GLU A 22 11.74 27.15 8.56
C GLU A 22 10.64 27.93 7.81
N GLY A 23 9.37 27.66 8.15
CA GLY A 23 8.21 28.36 7.58
C GLY A 23 7.73 27.84 6.22
N GLU A 24 8.45 26.92 5.59
CA GLU A 24 8.16 26.43 4.25
C GLU A 24 7.31 25.16 4.23
N TRP A 25 6.51 24.96 3.18
CA TRP A 25 5.65 23.79 3.03
C TRP A 25 6.36 22.74 2.17
N LEU A 26 6.49 21.51 2.67
CA LEU A 26 7.01 20.43 1.84
C LEU A 26 6.07 20.15 0.66
N ASN A 27 6.65 19.96 -0.52
CA ASN A 27 5.95 19.46 -1.70
C ASN A 27 6.07 17.93 -1.82
N ASP A 28 5.44 17.38 -2.85
CA ASP A 28 5.52 15.98 -3.26
C ASP A 28 6.97 15.48 -3.43
N ASN A 29 7.83 16.22 -4.13
CA ASN A 29 9.24 15.84 -4.31
C ASN A 29 9.97 15.66 -2.97
N CYS A 30 9.72 16.55 -1.99
CA CYS A 30 10.31 16.45 -0.66
C CYS A 30 9.87 15.19 0.09
N ILE A 31 8.56 14.87 0.06
CA ILE A 31 8.01 13.67 0.69
C ILE A 31 8.56 12.42 0.02
N ASN A 32 8.56 12.38 -1.32
CA ASN A 32 9.04 11.24 -2.10
C ASN A 32 10.52 10.95 -1.85
N TRP A 33 11.35 12.00 -1.90
CA TRP A 33 12.77 11.89 -1.62
C TRP A 33 13.03 11.33 -0.21
N PHE A 34 12.33 11.82 0.81
CA PHE A 34 12.51 11.30 2.16
C PHE A 34 12.06 9.84 2.28
N PHE A 35 10.99 9.45 1.59
CA PHE A 35 10.55 8.05 1.54
C PHE A 35 11.57 7.12 0.87
N ARG A 36 12.23 7.55 -0.21
CA ARG A 36 13.37 6.81 -0.77
C ARG A 36 14.53 6.67 0.21
N VAL A 37 14.82 7.71 1.00
CA VAL A 37 15.82 7.62 2.08
C VAL A 37 15.40 6.58 3.12
N LEU A 38 14.11 6.53 3.51
CA LEU A 38 13.63 5.52 4.45
C LEU A 38 13.81 4.10 3.91
N GLU A 39 13.44 3.87 2.65
CA GLU A 39 13.54 2.55 2.01
C GLU A 39 14.99 2.06 1.85
N HIS A 40 15.87 2.93 1.34
CA HIS A 40 17.20 2.51 0.92
C HIS A 40 18.27 2.66 1.99
N GLU A 41 18.09 3.56 2.98
CA GLU A 41 19.12 3.86 3.97
C GLU A 41 18.69 3.55 5.41
N VAL A 42 17.43 3.77 5.76
CA VAL A 42 16.96 3.54 7.14
C VAL A 42 16.47 2.10 7.33
N PHE A 43 15.79 1.55 6.33
CA PHE A 43 15.22 0.20 6.36
C PHE A 43 15.73 -0.68 5.20
N PRO A 44 17.05 -0.75 4.94
CA PRO A 44 17.57 -1.54 3.84
C PRO A 44 17.18 -3.01 3.99
N GLY A 45 16.64 -3.59 2.93
CA GLY A 45 16.20 -4.99 2.89
C GLY A 45 14.85 -5.28 3.57
N LYS A 46 14.14 -4.26 4.08
CA LYS A 46 12.76 -4.39 4.59
C LYS A 46 11.75 -4.19 3.46
N THR A 47 11.75 -5.11 2.50
CA THR A 47 10.89 -5.03 1.31
C THR A 47 9.40 -5.14 1.62
N ASP A 48 9.04 -5.64 2.81
CA ASP A 48 7.66 -5.72 3.28
C ASP A 48 7.11 -4.35 3.74
N LEU A 49 7.97 -3.35 3.95
CA LEU A 49 7.58 -1.96 4.14
C LEU A 49 7.53 -1.24 2.79
N LEU A 50 6.44 -0.52 2.51
CA LEU A 50 6.29 0.28 1.29
C LEU A 50 5.98 1.72 1.65
N PHE A 51 6.72 2.67 1.10
CA PHE A 51 6.43 4.10 1.26
C PHE A 51 5.96 4.64 -0.09
N MET A 52 4.65 4.89 -0.23
CA MET A 52 4.09 5.26 -1.53
C MET A 52 4.53 6.66 -1.95
N ASP A 53 4.99 6.77 -3.20
CA ASP A 53 5.25 8.05 -3.86
C ASP A 53 3.94 8.88 -3.92
N PRO A 54 3.94 10.16 -3.50
CA PRO A 54 2.78 11.05 -3.66
C PRO A 54 2.20 11.09 -5.08
N ALA A 55 3.01 10.98 -6.12
CA ALA A 55 2.55 10.92 -7.51
C ALA A 55 1.77 9.64 -7.80
N VAL A 56 2.17 8.50 -7.22
CA VAL A 56 1.44 7.24 -7.31
C VAL A 56 0.11 7.33 -6.56
N VAL A 57 0.09 7.95 -5.38
CA VAL A 57 -1.16 8.23 -4.66
C VAL A 57 -2.07 9.13 -5.50
N SER A 58 -1.53 10.17 -6.14
CA SER A 58 -2.31 11.04 -7.02
C SER A 58 -2.88 10.29 -8.24
N CYS A 59 -2.10 9.38 -8.84
CA CYS A 59 -2.55 8.49 -9.91
C CYS A 59 -3.72 7.61 -9.45
N MET A 60 -3.56 6.90 -8.33
CA MET A 60 -4.65 6.12 -7.71
C MET A 60 -5.89 6.98 -7.45
N MET A 61 -5.72 8.21 -6.96
CA MET A 61 -6.83 9.08 -6.60
C MET A 61 -7.53 9.72 -7.80
N ASN A 62 -6.88 9.89 -8.95
CA ASN A 62 -7.40 10.75 -10.02
C ASN A 62 -7.37 10.15 -11.43
N GLN A 63 -6.68 9.03 -11.65
CA GLN A 63 -6.47 8.45 -12.98
C GLN A 63 -6.98 7.01 -13.10
N CYS A 64 -7.08 6.27 -12.00
CA CYS A 64 -7.73 4.95 -12.00
C CYS A 64 -9.25 5.09 -12.00
N ASP A 65 -9.88 4.60 -13.07
CA ASP A 65 -11.30 4.75 -13.36
C ASP A 65 -12.10 3.44 -13.22
N ASP A 66 -11.43 2.28 -13.23
CA ASP A 66 -12.07 0.98 -13.02
C ASP A 66 -11.25 0.02 -12.13
N LEU A 67 -11.89 -1.07 -11.71
CA LEU A 67 -11.30 -2.04 -10.78
C LEU A 67 -10.04 -2.72 -11.35
N GLU A 68 -9.97 -2.96 -12.66
CA GLU A 68 -8.81 -3.59 -13.28
C GLU A 68 -7.59 -2.68 -13.14
N GLU A 69 -7.73 -1.38 -13.40
CA GLU A 69 -6.65 -0.41 -13.21
C GLU A 69 -6.17 -0.32 -11.74
N TYR A 70 -7.09 -0.35 -10.76
CA TYR A 70 -6.71 -0.40 -9.35
C TYR A 70 -5.96 -1.69 -9.00
N GLU A 71 -6.46 -2.84 -9.44
CA GLU A 71 -5.80 -4.13 -9.19
C GLU A 71 -4.42 -4.20 -9.86
N ASP A 72 -4.27 -3.65 -11.06
CA ASP A 72 -3.01 -3.54 -11.79
C ASP A 72 -2.00 -2.68 -11.03
N LEU A 73 -2.44 -1.52 -10.52
CA LEU A 73 -1.62 -0.67 -9.67
C LEU A 73 -1.20 -1.40 -8.38
N GLY A 74 -2.13 -2.11 -7.74
CA GLY A 74 -1.86 -2.93 -6.56
C GLY A 74 -0.84 -4.04 -6.81
N ARG A 75 -0.88 -4.68 -7.99
CA ARG A 75 0.13 -5.66 -8.42
C ARG A 75 1.48 -5.02 -8.69
N GLY A 76 1.52 -3.85 -9.34
CA GLY A 76 2.75 -3.09 -9.57
C GLY A 76 3.44 -2.62 -8.28
N LEU A 77 2.65 -2.35 -7.23
CA LEU A 77 3.14 -2.04 -5.88
C LEU A 77 3.43 -3.28 -5.02
N GLU A 78 3.21 -4.48 -5.58
CA GLU A 78 3.44 -5.77 -4.92
C GLU A 78 2.74 -5.91 -3.56
N LEU A 79 1.53 -5.34 -3.40
CA LEU A 79 0.82 -5.24 -2.13
C LEU A 79 0.63 -6.58 -1.40
N ALA A 80 0.57 -7.69 -2.15
CA ALA A 80 0.47 -9.03 -1.59
C ALA A 80 1.62 -9.38 -0.62
N THR A 81 2.82 -8.86 -0.89
CA THR A 81 4.06 -9.10 -0.13
C THR A 81 4.31 -8.06 0.95
N ARG A 82 3.53 -6.97 0.97
CA ARG A 82 3.73 -5.86 1.92
C ARG A 82 3.05 -6.17 3.25
N SER A 83 3.75 -5.91 4.34
CA SER A 83 3.23 -5.97 5.70
C SER A 83 2.67 -4.62 6.15
N MET A 84 3.24 -3.53 5.65
CA MET A 84 2.87 -2.17 6.01
C MET A 84 3.10 -1.21 4.85
N VAL A 85 2.11 -0.38 4.56
CA VAL A 85 2.16 0.64 3.51
C VAL A 85 1.91 2.02 4.11
N PHE A 86 2.82 2.95 3.84
CA PHE A 86 2.76 4.34 4.26
C PHE A 86 2.28 5.19 3.07
N VAL A 87 1.07 5.71 3.19
CA VAL A 87 0.40 6.47 2.12
C VAL A 87 0.34 7.94 2.53
N PRO A 88 1.07 8.84 1.85
CA PRO A 88 1.00 10.27 2.11
C PRO A 88 -0.33 10.79 1.55
N VAL A 89 -1.18 11.32 2.42
CA VAL A 89 -2.51 11.84 2.07
C VAL A 89 -2.43 13.33 1.86
N ASN A 90 -3.05 13.81 0.79
CA ASN A 90 -3.18 15.21 0.46
C ASN A 90 -4.64 15.57 0.18
N ASN A 91 -5.07 16.77 0.55
CA ASN A 91 -6.45 17.23 0.33
C ASN A 91 -6.67 17.99 -0.99
N ALA A 92 -5.77 17.86 -1.97
CA ALA A 92 -6.01 18.31 -3.32
C ALA A 92 -7.35 17.76 -3.84
N ALA A 93 -8.22 18.63 -4.35
CA ALA A 93 -9.53 18.29 -4.88
C ALA A 93 -9.49 17.59 -6.26
N GLY A 94 -8.30 17.44 -6.85
CA GLY A 94 -8.10 16.86 -8.18
C GLY A 94 -6.66 17.07 -8.69
N PRO A 95 -6.33 16.52 -9.87
CA PRO A 95 -4.95 16.44 -10.38
C PRO A 95 -4.31 17.78 -10.71
N PHE A 96 -5.13 18.82 -10.97
CA PHE A 96 -4.66 20.18 -11.26
C PHE A 96 -4.80 21.14 -10.08
N SER A 97 -5.24 20.64 -8.92
CA SER A 97 -5.40 21.44 -7.72
C SER A 97 -4.20 21.27 -6.79
N ARG A 98 -3.83 22.36 -6.10
CA ARG A 98 -2.86 22.28 -5.02
C ARG A 98 -3.60 22.00 -3.73
N GLY A 99 -3.27 20.90 -3.06
CA GLY A 99 -3.73 20.69 -1.69
C GLY A 99 -3.01 21.62 -0.72
N SER A 100 -3.59 21.75 0.45
CA SER A 100 -3.13 22.61 1.52
C SER A 100 -2.62 21.87 2.76
N HIS A 101 -2.77 20.55 2.83
CA HIS A 101 -2.42 19.80 4.01
C HIS A 101 -1.96 18.37 3.70
N TRP A 102 -0.86 17.98 4.34
CA TRP A 102 -0.34 16.61 4.32
C TRP A 102 -0.72 15.88 5.61
N SER A 103 -1.05 14.61 5.47
CA SER A 103 -1.20 13.68 6.60
C SER A 103 -0.74 12.28 6.18
N LEU A 104 -0.75 11.32 7.11
CA LEU A 104 -0.27 9.97 6.85
C LEU A 104 -1.37 8.94 7.09
N LEU A 105 -1.66 8.12 6.09
CA LEU A 105 -2.44 6.90 6.24
C LEU A 105 -1.48 5.70 6.27
N VAL A 106 -1.60 4.86 7.29
CA VAL A 106 -0.83 3.62 7.44
C VAL A 106 -1.77 2.45 7.26
N CYS A 107 -1.49 1.63 6.24
CA CYS A 107 -2.22 0.41 5.92
C CYS A 107 -1.39 -0.78 6.40
N GLU A 108 -1.89 -1.56 7.36
CA GLU A 108 -1.16 -2.66 7.98
C GLU A 108 -1.87 -3.99 7.71
N LYS A 109 -1.11 -4.97 7.21
CA LYS A 109 -1.62 -6.33 6.97
C LYS A 109 -1.53 -7.14 8.26
N GLU A 110 -2.68 -7.53 8.78
CA GLU A 110 -2.79 -8.36 9.98
C GLU A 110 -3.16 -9.80 9.62
N VAL A 111 -2.24 -10.72 9.89
CA VAL A 111 -2.43 -12.16 9.65
C VAL A 111 -3.19 -12.78 10.83
N ALA A 112 -4.46 -13.14 10.63
CA ALA A 112 -5.28 -13.71 11.70
C ALA A 112 -4.91 -15.18 12.00
N GLY A 113 -4.24 -15.40 13.14
CA GLY A 113 -3.89 -16.73 13.62
C GLY A 113 -2.84 -17.45 12.78
N GLY A 114 -1.97 -16.70 12.10
CA GLY A 114 -0.88 -17.24 11.28
C GLY A 114 -1.27 -17.80 9.90
N ASP A 115 -2.57 -17.78 9.54
CA ASP A 115 -3.02 -18.15 8.19
C ASP A 115 -3.10 -16.89 7.31
N GLU A 116 -2.16 -16.76 6.36
CA GLU A 116 -2.12 -15.63 5.42
C GLU A 116 -3.41 -15.47 4.61
N ARG A 117 -4.16 -16.55 4.39
CA ARG A 117 -5.45 -16.50 3.66
C ARG A 117 -6.55 -15.81 4.45
N ARG A 118 -6.33 -15.59 5.75
CA ARG A 118 -7.24 -14.83 6.63
C ARG A 118 -6.63 -13.49 7.04
N SER A 119 -5.70 -12.97 6.24
CA SER A 119 -5.17 -11.64 6.47
C SER A 119 -6.25 -10.59 6.24
N HIS A 120 -6.22 -9.51 7.01
CA HIS A 120 -7.04 -8.34 6.77
C HIS A 120 -6.18 -7.09 6.88
N TRP A 121 -6.63 -6.00 6.25
CA TRP A 121 -5.93 -4.72 6.30
C TRP A 121 -6.57 -3.79 7.32
N ARG A 122 -5.74 -3.23 8.20
CA ARG A 122 -6.09 -2.18 9.15
C ARG A 122 -5.60 -0.84 8.63
N PHE A 123 -6.42 0.19 8.77
CA PHE A 123 -6.12 1.53 8.26
C PHE A 123 -6.10 2.52 9.42
N ARG A 124 -4.95 3.17 9.64
CA ARG A 124 -4.74 4.16 10.70
C ARG A 124 -4.31 5.49 10.11
N HIS A 125 -5.06 6.55 10.38
CA HIS A 125 -4.78 7.90 9.89
C HIS A 125 -4.19 8.77 11.00
N PHE A 126 -3.03 9.32 10.73
CA PHE A 126 -2.31 10.25 11.59
C PHE A 126 -2.32 11.63 10.96
N ASP A 127 -2.87 12.60 11.68
CA ASP A 127 -3.06 13.97 11.21
C ASP A 127 -2.49 14.93 12.24
N SER A 128 -1.53 15.75 11.84
CA SER A 128 -0.95 16.77 12.72
C SER A 128 -1.84 18.01 12.87
N SER A 129 -2.92 18.12 12.09
CA SER A 129 -3.98 19.11 12.24
C SER A 129 -5.31 18.35 12.32
N GLU A 130 -5.65 17.86 13.52
CA GLU A 130 -6.73 16.91 13.74
C GLU A 130 -8.00 17.22 12.93
N GLY A 131 -8.34 16.28 12.03
CA GLY A 131 -9.57 16.31 11.24
C GLY A 131 -9.44 16.98 9.87
N SER A 132 -8.36 17.72 9.59
CA SER A 132 -8.13 18.40 8.32
C SER A 132 -8.17 17.45 7.12
N ASN A 133 -7.60 16.26 7.24
CA ASN A 133 -7.58 15.24 6.17
C ASN A 133 -8.46 14.02 6.45
N ARG A 134 -9.50 14.13 7.30
CA ARG A 134 -10.41 13.00 7.60
C ARG A 134 -11.01 12.38 6.33
N THR A 135 -11.71 13.17 5.52
CA THR A 135 -12.35 12.69 4.30
C THR A 135 -11.34 12.26 3.23
N PRO A 136 -10.26 13.03 2.94
CA PRO A 136 -9.19 12.55 2.06
C PRO A 136 -8.62 11.19 2.46
N ALA A 137 -8.41 10.94 3.76
CA ALA A 137 -7.88 9.67 4.25
C ALA A 137 -8.88 8.51 4.09
N GLU A 138 -10.17 8.75 4.37
CA GLU A 138 -11.23 7.77 4.17
C GLU A 138 -11.37 7.37 2.69
N LEU A 139 -11.33 8.35 1.77
CA LEU A 139 -11.35 8.10 0.32
C LEU A 139 -10.09 7.37 -0.16
N THR A 140 -8.93 7.77 0.34
CA THR A 140 -7.64 7.10 0.05
C THR A 140 -7.69 5.64 0.48
N ALA A 141 -8.19 5.35 1.68
CA ALA A 141 -8.35 3.98 2.17
C ALA A 141 -9.35 3.18 1.32
N ALA A 142 -10.48 3.78 0.93
CA ALA A 142 -11.46 3.12 0.07
C ALA A 142 -10.87 2.71 -1.30
N LYS A 143 -10.06 3.59 -1.91
CA LYS A 143 -9.35 3.28 -3.16
C LYS A 143 -8.22 2.28 -2.98
N PHE A 144 -7.50 2.35 -1.85
CA PHE A 144 -6.51 1.34 -1.50
C PHE A 144 -7.13 -0.06 -1.42
N VAL A 145 -8.33 -0.18 -0.86
CA VAL A 145 -9.06 -1.46 -0.81
C VAL A 145 -9.35 -2.01 -2.21
N GLN A 146 -9.63 -1.16 -3.20
CA GLN A 146 -9.82 -1.60 -4.58
C GLN A 146 -8.53 -2.21 -5.16
N MET A 147 -7.36 -1.66 -4.82
CA MET A 147 -6.07 -2.23 -5.24
C MET A 147 -5.77 -3.63 -4.66
N LEU A 148 -6.47 -4.03 -3.59
CA LEU A 148 -6.29 -5.36 -2.99
C LEU A 148 -7.02 -6.48 -3.73
N GLY A 149 -7.98 -6.12 -4.60
CA GLY A 149 -8.85 -7.03 -5.34
C GLY A 149 -9.87 -7.81 -4.49
N GLU A 150 -10.86 -8.42 -5.17
CA GLU A 150 -12.01 -9.08 -4.54
C GLU A 150 -11.64 -10.22 -3.57
N LYS A 151 -10.49 -10.89 -3.78
CA LYS A 151 -10.06 -12.06 -2.99
C LYS A 151 -9.45 -11.71 -1.63
N SER A 152 -9.18 -10.44 -1.37
CA SER A 152 -8.48 -9.95 -0.17
C SER A 152 -9.40 -9.24 0.82
N VAL A 153 -10.64 -8.93 0.42
CA VAL A 153 -11.63 -8.26 1.25
C VAL A 153 -12.52 -9.33 1.89
N GLY A 154 -12.17 -9.76 3.10
CA GLY A 154 -13.02 -10.66 3.89
C GLY A 154 -14.45 -10.13 3.94
N GLU A 155 -15.42 -11.01 3.69
CA GLU A 155 -16.84 -10.67 3.57
C GLU A 155 -17.30 -9.73 4.71
N GLY A 156 -17.70 -8.52 4.34
CA GLY A 156 -18.78 -7.83 5.05
C GLY A 156 -18.46 -6.62 5.93
N LYS A 157 -17.26 -6.00 5.90
CA LYS A 157 -17.09 -4.66 6.51
C LYS A 157 -16.23 -3.72 5.66
N PRO A 158 -16.72 -2.51 5.34
CA PRO A 158 -15.83 -1.47 4.81
C PRO A 158 -14.70 -1.25 5.81
N SER A 159 -13.47 -1.22 5.31
CA SER A 159 -12.30 -1.02 6.14
C SER A 159 -12.39 0.34 6.81
N ARG A 160 -12.79 0.36 8.08
CA ARG A 160 -12.95 1.60 8.84
C ARG A 160 -11.57 2.19 9.10
N VAL A 161 -11.37 3.44 8.67
CA VAL A 161 -10.17 4.20 9.03
C VAL A 161 -10.25 4.57 10.52
N GLU A 162 -9.24 4.15 11.27
CA GLU A 162 -9.01 4.61 12.64
C GLU A 162 -8.26 5.95 12.58
N HIS A 163 -8.92 7.04 12.98
CA HIS A 163 -8.25 8.34 13.10
C HIS A 163 -7.62 8.45 14.48
N VAL A 164 -6.28 8.49 14.51
CA VAL A 164 -5.47 8.42 15.73
C VAL A 164 -5.52 9.77 16.44
N ARG A 165 -6.31 9.85 17.51
CA ARG A 165 -6.60 11.10 18.25
C ARG A 165 -5.39 11.63 19.03
N ASP A 166 -4.47 10.74 19.42
CA ASP A 166 -3.26 11.05 20.15
C ASP A 166 -2.03 11.22 19.24
N ALA A 167 -2.26 11.38 17.93
CA ALA A 167 -1.19 11.75 16.99
C ALA A 167 -0.59 13.11 17.41
N PRO A 168 0.75 13.28 17.33
CA PRO A 168 1.39 14.55 17.59
C PRO A 168 0.80 15.68 16.73
N GLN A 169 0.39 16.78 17.37
CA GLN A 169 -0.23 17.93 16.70
C GLN A 169 0.81 19.02 16.38
N GLN A 170 0.73 19.60 15.18
CA GLN A 170 1.53 20.76 14.79
C GLN A 170 1.03 22.02 15.48
N ARG A 171 1.91 23.01 15.66
CA ARG A 171 1.58 24.31 16.29
C ARG A 171 1.72 25.50 15.35
N ASN A 172 1.97 25.23 14.08
CA ASN A 172 2.09 26.22 13.01
C ASN A 172 1.30 25.73 11.79
N ALA A 173 1.34 26.48 10.70
CA ALA A 173 0.56 26.19 9.49
C ALA A 173 1.33 25.41 8.42
N PHE A 174 2.60 25.05 8.64
CA PHE A 174 3.51 24.65 7.56
C PHE A 174 4.22 23.30 7.76
N ASP A 175 4.24 22.76 8.99
CA ASP A 175 4.99 21.53 9.28
C ASP A 175 4.22 20.23 9.02
N CYS A 176 3.02 20.25 8.46
CA CYS A 176 2.23 19.03 8.19
C CYS A 176 3.01 17.98 7.38
N GLY A 177 3.81 18.41 6.39
CA GLY A 177 4.70 17.52 5.64
C GLY A 177 5.82 16.92 6.51
N MET A 178 6.37 17.69 7.44
CA MET A 178 7.40 17.23 8.39
C MET A 178 6.87 16.14 9.33
N TYR A 179 5.68 16.35 9.87
CA TYR A 179 5.00 15.36 10.70
C TYR A 179 4.74 14.08 9.91
N THR A 180 4.28 14.20 8.66
CA THR A 180 4.01 13.06 7.77
C THR A 180 5.24 12.17 7.60
N ILE A 181 6.38 12.73 7.21
CA ILE A 181 7.60 11.94 6.94
C ILE A 181 8.23 11.35 8.22
N LEU A 182 8.20 12.07 9.33
CA LEU A 182 8.80 11.62 10.60
C LEU A 182 7.91 10.62 11.35
N LEU A 183 6.58 10.71 11.21
CA LEU A 183 5.68 9.67 11.67
C LEU A 183 5.87 8.37 10.88
N ALA A 184 6.05 8.45 9.56
CA ALA A 184 6.36 7.28 8.74
C ALA A 184 7.66 6.60 9.22
N GLU A 185 8.74 7.35 9.41
CA GLU A 185 10.00 6.83 9.96
C GLU A 185 9.80 6.17 11.33
N ARG A 186 9.08 6.82 12.24
CA ARG A 186 8.89 6.35 13.62
C ARG A 186 8.07 5.06 13.67
N LEU A 187 7.00 4.98 12.89
CA LEU A 187 6.10 3.82 12.84
C LEU A 187 6.77 2.64 12.15
N ALA A 188 7.47 2.88 11.03
CA ALA A 188 8.29 1.87 10.36
C ALA A 188 9.38 1.30 11.29
N SER A 189 10.05 2.17 12.06
CA SER A 189 11.05 1.73 13.05
C SER A 189 10.46 0.80 14.11
N LYS A 190 9.25 1.12 14.62
CA LYS A 190 8.55 0.27 15.59
C LYS A 190 8.18 -1.08 14.99
N ALA A 191 7.66 -1.10 13.76
CA ALA A 191 7.31 -2.33 13.04
C ALA A 191 8.54 -3.22 12.81
N ALA A 192 9.64 -2.63 12.31
CA ALA A 192 10.89 -3.35 12.07
C ALA A 192 11.48 -3.95 13.36
N ALA A 193 11.43 -3.22 14.48
CA ALA A 193 11.88 -3.71 15.77
C ALA A 193 11.00 -4.85 16.31
N ALA A 194 9.68 -4.74 16.18
CA ALA A 194 8.75 -5.80 16.58
C ALA A 194 8.97 -7.09 15.79
N ALA A 195 9.17 -7.00 14.47
CA ALA A 195 9.49 -8.14 13.62
C ALA A 195 10.83 -8.80 14.00
N ALA A 196 11.85 -7.98 14.32
CA ALA A 196 13.14 -8.51 14.78
C ALA A 196 13.02 -9.26 16.12
N ALA A 197 12.22 -8.74 17.07
CA ALA A 197 11.98 -9.39 18.35
C ALA A 197 11.23 -10.73 18.19
N ALA A 198 10.23 -10.79 17.30
CA ALA A 198 9.49 -12.03 17.02
C ALA A 198 10.38 -13.12 16.42
N ASN A 199 11.29 -12.75 15.51
CA ASN A 199 12.24 -13.70 14.89
C ASN A 199 13.29 -14.24 15.87
N GLN A 200 13.66 -13.46 16.90
CA GLN A 200 14.58 -13.95 17.93
C GLN A 200 13.89 -14.97 18.86
N GLN A 201 12.62 -14.76 19.20
CA GLN A 201 11.87 -15.68 20.06
C GLN A 201 11.64 -17.05 19.39
N SER A 202 11.36 -17.10 18.08
CA SER A 202 11.20 -18.36 17.33
C SER A 202 12.50 -19.17 17.19
N SER A 203 13.66 -18.55 17.39
CA SER A 203 14.98 -19.21 17.32
C SER A 203 15.46 -19.81 18.65
N THR A 204 14.75 -19.58 19.77
CA THR A 204 15.17 -19.99 21.12
C THR A 204 14.40 -21.18 21.71
N THR A 205 13.50 -21.82 20.96
CA THR A 205 12.86 -23.06 21.41
C THR A 205 13.89 -24.20 21.43
N PRO A 206 14.20 -24.80 22.59
CA PRO A 206 15.11 -25.94 22.66
C PRO A 206 14.49 -27.11 21.90
N THR A 207 15.25 -27.71 20.99
CA THR A 207 14.89 -28.99 20.38
C THR A 207 14.65 -29.99 21.52
N PRO A 208 13.46 -30.60 21.65
CA PRO A 208 13.27 -31.64 22.66
C PRO A 208 14.25 -32.78 22.34
N PRO A 209 14.85 -33.43 23.36
CA PRO A 209 15.76 -34.54 23.13
C PRO A 209 15.00 -35.63 22.38
N VAL A 210 15.58 -36.05 21.26
CA VAL A 210 15.10 -37.20 20.48
C VAL A 210 15.11 -38.41 21.42
N ALA A 211 13.93 -38.85 21.86
CA ALA A 211 13.80 -40.10 22.56
C ALA A 211 14.16 -41.22 21.57
N ALA A 212 15.26 -41.91 21.82
CA ALA A 212 15.64 -43.10 21.09
C ALA A 212 14.56 -44.17 21.33
N SER A 213 13.70 -44.37 20.34
CA SER A 213 12.73 -45.47 20.36
C SER A 213 13.47 -46.77 20.11
N ALA A 214 13.47 -47.64 21.12
CA ALA A 214 14.01 -48.98 21.03
C ALA A 214 13.22 -49.80 19.99
N VAL A 215 13.95 -50.36 19.03
CA VAL A 215 13.44 -51.38 18.10
C VAL A 215 13.21 -52.65 18.89
N THR A 216 11.95 -53.07 19.02
CA THR A 216 11.61 -54.43 19.46
C THR A 216 10.61 -55.07 18.50
N GLY A 217 11.08 -56.08 17.78
CA GLY A 217 10.38 -57.36 17.59
C GLY A 217 9.10 -57.37 16.73
N VAL A 218 9.26 -57.78 15.47
CA VAL A 218 8.20 -58.37 14.64
C VAL A 218 7.70 -59.69 15.23
N PRO A 219 6.39 -60.00 15.10
CA PRO A 219 6.01 -61.34 14.67
C PRO A 219 5.07 -61.36 13.46
N ARG A 220 5.27 -62.42 12.67
CA ARG A 220 4.56 -62.79 11.42
C ARG A 220 3.19 -63.43 11.68
N GLY A 221 2.31 -63.33 10.66
CA GLY A 221 1.15 -64.20 10.41
C GLY A 221 -0.16 -63.40 10.40
N ASN A 222 -1.10 -63.54 9.47
CA ASN A 222 -1.33 -64.53 8.42
C ASN A 222 -2.25 -63.92 7.34
N MET A 223 -2.11 -64.39 6.09
CA MET A 223 -3.02 -64.12 4.96
C MET A 223 -4.37 -64.81 5.14
N THR A 224 -5.46 -64.18 4.66
CA THR A 224 -6.43 -64.78 3.71
C THR A 224 -7.30 -63.68 3.06
N PRO A 225 -7.86 -63.90 1.85
CA PRO A 225 -8.35 -62.85 0.95
C PRO A 225 -9.87 -62.85 0.72
N ARG A 226 -10.33 -61.94 -0.18
CA ARG A 226 -11.64 -61.76 -0.84
C ARG A 226 -12.45 -60.57 -0.27
N HIS A 227 -13.23 -59.79 -1.02
CA HIS A 227 -13.96 -60.00 -2.29
C HIS A 227 -14.11 -58.66 -3.03
N ASP A 228 -14.11 -58.71 -4.36
CA ASP A 228 -14.56 -57.66 -5.27
C ASP A 228 -16.05 -57.35 -5.11
N ASN A 229 -16.47 -56.11 -5.41
CA ASN A 229 -17.69 -55.88 -6.19
C ASN A 229 -17.78 -54.45 -6.76
N GLU A 230 -18.02 -54.41 -8.07
CA GLU A 230 -18.54 -53.29 -8.86
C GLU A 230 -19.90 -52.78 -8.36
N ALA A 231 -20.19 -51.50 -8.62
CA ALA A 231 -21.27 -51.08 -9.55
C ALA A 231 -21.77 -49.65 -9.27
N ALA A 232 -21.85 -48.85 -10.34
CA ALA A 232 -22.82 -47.76 -10.51
C ALA A 232 -23.91 -48.24 -11.51
N PRO A 233 -24.91 -47.47 -11.99
CA PRO A 233 -25.41 -46.14 -11.59
C PRO A 233 -26.98 -46.03 -11.55
N ALA A 234 -27.46 -44.79 -11.44
CA ALA A 234 -28.71 -44.21 -11.99
C ALA A 234 -30.00 -44.19 -11.12
N GLY A 235 -30.60 -43.00 -11.08
CA GLY A 235 -31.97 -42.76 -10.61
C GLY A 235 -32.44 -41.33 -10.90
N LYS A 236 -33.36 -41.19 -11.86
CA LYS A 236 -34.11 -39.98 -12.25
C LYS A 236 -35.34 -39.75 -11.35
N GLY A 237 -35.90 -38.53 -11.43
CA GLY A 237 -37.30 -38.19 -11.09
C GLY A 237 -37.34 -37.09 -10.03
N GLY A 238 -38.16 -36.04 -10.07
CA GLY A 238 -39.31 -35.58 -10.88
C GLY A 238 -39.81 -34.32 -10.12
N GLU A 239 -40.20 -33.24 -10.82
CA GLU A 239 -41.58 -32.67 -10.84
C GLU A 239 -42.21 -32.46 -9.44
N GLU A 240 -42.81 -31.32 -9.05
CA GLU A 240 -43.70 -30.41 -9.78
C GLU A 240 -44.11 -29.21 -8.87
N GLY A 241 -44.43 -28.05 -9.49
CA GLY A 241 -45.54 -27.15 -9.10
C GLY A 241 -45.40 -26.24 -7.85
N THR A 242 -45.95 -25.03 -7.75
CA THR A 242 -46.92 -24.24 -8.56
C THR A 242 -47.00 -22.79 -8.02
N GLY A 243 -47.49 -21.87 -8.87
CA GLY A 243 -48.17 -20.60 -8.51
C GLY A 243 -47.29 -19.35 -8.40
N GLY A 244 -47.59 -18.19 -8.97
CA GLY A 244 -48.72 -17.69 -9.75
C GLY A 244 -48.71 -16.15 -9.71
N ASP A 245 -48.98 -15.50 -10.87
CA ASP A 245 -49.45 -14.11 -11.11
C ASP A 245 -48.71 -12.89 -10.50
N ALA A 246 -48.62 -11.71 -11.12
CA ALA A 246 -48.99 -11.17 -12.42
C ALA A 246 -48.38 -9.75 -12.54
N GLY A 247 -48.26 -9.22 -13.75
CA GLY A 247 -48.54 -7.78 -13.96
C GLY A 247 -47.50 -6.89 -14.65
N SER A 248 -47.75 -6.71 -15.96
CA SER A 248 -47.68 -5.43 -16.71
C SER A 248 -46.36 -4.86 -17.22
N GLY A 249 -46.39 -4.58 -18.53
CA GLY A 249 -45.87 -3.31 -19.07
C GLY A 249 -45.01 -3.46 -20.31
N GLY A 250 -45.64 -3.56 -21.49
CA GLY A 250 -44.95 -3.65 -22.77
C GLY A 250 -44.26 -2.36 -23.24
N GLY A 251 -43.44 -2.49 -24.29
CA GLY A 251 -42.82 -1.36 -24.96
C GLY A 251 -41.71 -1.75 -25.94
N LEU A 252 -42.06 -2.47 -27.00
CA LEU A 252 -41.26 -2.52 -28.23
C LEU A 252 -41.63 -1.30 -29.09
N CYS A 253 -40.64 -0.60 -29.64
CA CYS A 253 -40.51 -0.32 -31.09
C CYS A 253 -39.27 0.53 -31.40
N SER A 254 -38.51 0.02 -32.38
CA SER A 254 -37.27 0.50 -32.96
C SER A 254 -37.38 1.81 -33.76
N VAL A 255 -36.26 2.53 -33.82
CA VAL A 255 -35.67 3.16 -35.03
C VAL A 255 -34.23 3.52 -34.61
N GLY A 256 -33.14 3.25 -35.33
CA GLY A 256 -32.83 3.35 -36.75
C GLY A 256 -31.37 3.84 -36.80
N GLY A 257 -30.48 3.09 -37.46
CA GLY A 257 -29.04 3.36 -37.44
C GLY A 257 -28.57 4.39 -38.49
N VAL A 258 -27.47 5.06 -38.17
CA VAL A 258 -26.50 5.78 -39.02
C VAL A 258 -25.24 5.88 -38.13
N GLY A 259 -23.98 5.70 -38.49
CA GLY A 259 -23.22 5.51 -39.72
C GLY A 259 -21.76 5.50 -39.24
N ARG A 260 -20.96 4.52 -39.67
CA ARG A 260 -19.53 4.39 -39.29
C ARG A 260 -18.69 5.20 -40.25
N ASP A 261 -18.05 6.26 -39.78
CA ASP A 261 -16.94 6.89 -40.47
C ASP A 261 -15.61 6.47 -39.85
N LYS A 262 -14.81 5.79 -40.69
CA LYS A 262 -13.41 5.46 -40.47
C LYS A 262 -12.59 6.68 -40.83
N ASN A 263 -11.77 7.18 -39.92
CA ASN A 263 -10.66 8.05 -40.28
C ASN A 263 -9.36 7.47 -39.74
N SER A 264 -8.60 6.86 -40.64
CA SER A 264 -7.23 6.41 -40.45
C SER A 264 -6.30 7.61 -40.49
N VAL A 265 -5.56 7.87 -39.40
CA VAL A 265 -4.44 8.82 -39.41
C VAL A 265 -3.15 8.03 -39.53
N VAL A 266 -2.46 8.24 -40.65
CA VAL A 266 -1.13 7.71 -40.97
C VAL A 266 -0.10 8.53 -40.20
N VAL A 267 0.61 7.90 -39.26
CA VAL A 267 1.80 8.46 -38.62
C VAL A 267 3.00 8.23 -39.55
N LYS A 268 3.64 9.31 -40.01
CA LYS A 268 4.95 9.26 -40.65
C LYS A 268 6.02 9.26 -39.56
N GLU A 269 6.73 8.14 -39.42
CA GLU A 269 7.98 8.07 -38.69
C GLU A 269 9.07 8.81 -39.46
N ASN A 270 9.71 9.80 -38.83
CA ASN A 270 11.04 10.27 -39.19
C ASN A 270 11.93 10.05 -37.98
N GLY A 271 12.91 9.15 -38.14
CA GLY A 271 13.87 8.82 -37.11
C GLY A 271 14.93 9.90 -36.90
N SER A 272 15.40 9.98 -35.66
CA SER A 272 16.78 10.30 -35.32
C SER A 272 17.04 9.69 -33.95
N GLY A 273 17.88 8.66 -33.92
CA GLY A 273 18.27 7.99 -32.69
C GLY A 273 19.09 8.90 -31.79
N GLU A 274 18.72 8.94 -30.52
CA GLU A 274 19.63 9.24 -29.43
C GLU A 274 19.49 8.14 -28.40
N GLY A 275 20.62 7.50 -28.09
CA GLY A 275 20.70 6.41 -27.14
C GLY A 275 20.24 6.88 -25.77
N SER A 276 19.24 6.19 -25.22
CA SER A 276 18.86 6.27 -23.81
C SER A 276 20.07 5.84 -22.98
N ARG A 277 20.86 6.82 -22.53
CA ARG A 277 21.92 6.60 -21.56
C ARG A 277 21.22 6.39 -20.22
N ALA A 278 21.16 5.14 -19.77
CA ALA A 278 20.75 4.82 -18.42
C ALA A 278 21.53 5.70 -17.44
N VAL A 279 20.81 6.58 -16.75
CA VAL A 279 21.38 7.38 -15.67
C VAL A 279 21.59 6.39 -14.53
N GLU A 280 22.84 5.99 -14.27
CA GLU A 280 23.15 5.22 -13.08
C GLU A 280 22.67 6.01 -11.85
N PRO A 281 21.96 5.38 -10.90
CA PRO A 281 21.54 6.06 -9.68
C PRO A 281 22.79 6.54 -8.96
N MET A 282 22.95 7.86 -8.88
CA MET A 282 24.04 8.46 -8.12
C MET A 282 23.79 8.13 -6.65
N ALA A 283 24.64 7.29 -6.06
CA ALA A 283 24.64 7.10 -4.62
C ALA A 283 24.86 8.47 -3.97
N MET A 284 23.94 8.89 -3.10
CA MET A 284 24.09 10.14 -2.37
C MET A 284 25.41 10.14 -1.61
N SER A 285 26.07 11.30 -1.52
CA SER A 285 27.14 11.41 -0.54
C SER A 285 26.50 11.18 0.84
N PRO A 286 27.05 10.31 1.72
CA PRO A 286 26.50 10.07 3.05
C PRO A 286 26.28 11.36 3.86
N LYS A 287 27.02 12.42 3.53
CA LYS A 287 26.89 13.75 4.12
C LYS A 287 25.55 14.41 3.77
N PHE A 288 25.07 14.34 2.53
CA PHE A 288 23.83 15.01 2.12
C PHE A 288 22.59 14.38 2.77
N VAL A 289 22.55 13.04 2.82
CA VAL A 289 21.45 12.30 3.45
C VAL A 289 21.41 12.56 4.95
N SER A 290 22.58 12.48 5.59
CA SER A 290 22.72 12.83 7.00
C SER A 290 22.28 14.27 7.22
N SER A 291 22.67 15.22 6.36
CA SER A 291 22.31 16.63 6.50
C SER A 291 20.82 16.88 6.36
N ALA A 292 20.14 16.29 5.37
CA ALA A 292 18.73 16.55 5.16
C ALA A 292 17.83 15.80 6.16
N ARG A 293 18.22 14.59 6.62
CA ARG A 293 17.58 13.94 7.78
C ARG A 293 17.83 14.71 9.08
N THR A 294 19.03 15.26 9.25
CA THR A 294 19.36 16.14 10.38
C THR A 294 18.54 17.42 10.33
N LEU A 295 18.43 18.10 9.18
CA LEU A 295 17.59 19.29 9.00
C LEU A 295 16.11 18.98 9.28
N ALA A 296 15.61 17.87 8.76
CA ALA A 296 14.24 17.43 9.01
C ALA A 296 13.99 17.19 10.51
N ARG A 297 14.93 16.51 11.17
CA ARG A 297 14.89 16.27 12.61
C ARG A 297 15.03 17.54 13.42
N GLU A 298 16.00 18.40 13.14
CA GLU A 298 16.24 19.66 13.84
C GLU A 298 15.02 20.57 13.78
N ARG A 299 14.41 20.68 12.60
CA ARG A 299 13.18 21.45 12.41
C ARG A 299 12.02 20.89 13.24
N LEU A 300 11.81 19.57 13.26
CA LEU A 300 10.76 18.97 14.10
C LEU A 300 11.10 19.02 15.60
N TYR A 301 12.36 18.81 15.98
CA TYR A 301 12.81 18.91 17.37
C TYR A 301 12.53 20.31 17.92
N ARG A 302 12.83 21.38 17.17
CA ARG A 302 12.42 22.74 17.57
C ARG A 302 10.91 22.89 17.73
N CYS A 303 10.13 22.19 16.90
CA CYS A 303 8.67 22.21 16.99
C CYS A 303 8.12 21.43 18.19
N ILE A 304 8.80 20.36 18.63
CA ILE A 304 8.44 19.49 19.76
C ILE A 304 9.01 20.00 21.10
N GLU A 305 10.25 20.49 21.15
CA GLU A 305 10.87 21.04 22.37
C GLU A 305 10.15 22.31 22.85
N ASN A 306 9.68 23.15 21.92
CA ASN A 306 8.78 24.26 22.22
C ASN A 306 7.41 23.80 22.79
N GLN A 307 7.17 22.49 22.94
CA GLN A 307 5.94 21.91 23.48
C GLN A 307 6.02 21.44 24.92
N GLY A 308 7.20 21.45 25.57
CA GLY A 308 7.33 21.20 27.01
C GLY A 308 6.73 19.88 27.50
N ARG A 309 6.59 18.86 26.64
CA ARG A 309 6.15 17.50 27.02
C ARG A 309 6.87 16.47 26.15
N CYS A 310 7.88 15.82 26.74
CA CYS A 310 8.28 14.46 26.38
C CYS A 310 7.48 13.46 27.20
#